data_AF-A0A8T3T6R8-F1
#
_entry.id   AF-A0A8T3T6R8-F1
#
_cell.length_a   1.000
_cell.length_b   1.000
_cell.length_c   1.000
_cell.angle_alpha   90.00
_cell.angle_beta   90.00
_cell.angle_gamma   90.00
#
_symmetry.space_group_name_H-M   'P 1'
#
loop_
_entity.id
_entity.type
_entity.pdbx_description
1 polymer ?
#
loop_
_entity_poly.entity_id
_entity_poly.type
_entity_poly.pdbx_seq_one_letter_code
_entity_poly.pdbx_strand_id
1 'polypeptide(L)'
;FLYDLRLKGTAWSWLPFAAGIPLLPVYAWVGATGSVPTLFGTLLPAAFCAGAALAIANAMVDVERDRDAGVSSVALILGPRRSWWVHLVLHAAVGAIASASLLARGVPHAVVLVGVAGPAVVVGAGVALAGARAADHRERGWELEAVGIALLAVGWLLLAARA
;
A
#
# COMPACT_ATOMS: atom_id res chain seq x y z
N PHE A 1 -6.42 18.85 10.34
CA PHE A 1 -5.66 19.94 11.00
C PHE A 1 -4.17 19.88 10.70
N LEU A 2 -3.39 18.91 11.22
CA LEU A 2 -1.94 18.84 10.92
C LEU A 2 -1.65 18.67 9.42
N TYR A 3 -2.47 17.88 8.72
CA TYR A 3 -2.37 17.71 7.26
C TYR A 3 -2.47 19.06 6.53
N ASP A 4 -3.59 19.76 6.66
CA ASP A 4 -3.85 21.02 5.96
C ASP A 4 -2.88 22.14 6.35
N LEU A 5 -2.38 22.16 7.60
CA LEU A 5 -1.51 23.24 8.08
C LEU A 5 -0.03 23.04 7.82
N ARG A 6 0.44 21.79 7.71
CA ARG A 6 1.90 21.51 7.68
C ARG A 6 2.35 20.47 6.68
N LEU A 7 1.48 19.56 6.25
CA LEU A 7 1.90 18.43 5.41
C LEU A 7 1.45 18.57 3.96
N LYS A 8 0.34 19.26 3.70
CA LYS A 8 -0.36 19.35 2.39
C LYS A 8 0.43 19.98 1.24
N GLY A 9 1.64 20.48 1.47
CA GLY A 9 2.57 20.96 0.43
C GLY A 9 3.97 20.39 0.55
N THR A 10 4.13 19.27 1.27
CA THR A 10 5.42 18.64 1.55
C THR A 10 5.44 17.21 1.05
N ALA A 11 6.65 16.63 0.93
CA ALA A 11 6.82 15.21 0.62
C ALA A 11 6.26 14.26 1.69
N TRP A 12 5.70 14.78 2.78
CA TRP A 12 5.05 14.01 3.84
C TRP A 12 3.52 14.04 3.77
N SER A 13 2.94 14.67 2.73
CA SER A 13 1.49 14.76 2.52
C SER A 13 0.80 13.39 2.48
N TRP A 14 1.53 12.33 2.13
CA TRP A 14 1.01 10.96 2.07
C TRP A 14 0.90 10.27 3.43
N LEU A 15 1.70 10.65 4.43
CA LEU A 15 1.75 9.96 5.73
C LEU A 15 0.38 9.90 6.43
N PRO A 16 -0.41 11.00 6.47
CA PRO A 16 -1.73 10.95 7.08
C PRO A 16 -2.69 9.97 6.39
N PHE A 17 -2.54 9.71 5.09
CA PHE A 17 -3.36 8.73 4.39
C PHE A 17 -2.88 7.31 4.67
N ALA A 18 -1.57 7.07 4.56
CA ALA A 18 -0.97 5.75 4.81
C ALA A 18 -1.16 5.27 6.25
N ALA A 19 -1.13 6.17 7.24
CA ALA A 19 -1.38 5.83 8.63
C ALA A 19 -2.85 6.01 9.04
N GLY A 20 -3.49 7.09 8.60
CA GLY A 20 -4.83 7.45 9.05
C GLY A 20 -5.89 6.48 8.57
N ILE A 21 -5.87 6.09 7.29
CA ILE A 21 -6.89 5.18 6.74
C ILE A 21 -6.90 3.83 7.48
N PRO A 22 -5.75 3.15 7.70
CA PRO A 22 -5.73 1.91 8.47
C PRO A 22 -6.12 2.06 9.95
N LEU A 23 -5.98 3.26 10.52
CA LEU A 23 -6.37 3.52 11.91
C LEU A 23 -7.89 3.74 12.07
N LEU A 24 -8.63 4.09 11.02
CA LEU A 24 -10.09 4.29 11.11
C LEU A 24 -10.82 3.02 11.59
N PRO A 25 -10.55 1.81 11.04
CA PRO A 25 -11.17 0.59 11.55
C PRO A 25 -10.76 0.27 13.00
N VAL A 26 -9.52 0.58 13.42
CA VAL A 26 -9.08 0.41 14.82
C VAL A 26 -9.90 1.29 15.74
N TYR A 27 -10.02 2.58 15.41
CA TYR A 27 -10.80 3.53 16.19
C TYR A 27 -12.25 3.09 16.33
N ALA A 28 -12.88 2.70 15.22
CA ALA A 28 -14.26 2.21 15.23
C ALA A 28 -14.41 0.94 16.10
N TRP A 29 -13.47 0.00 15.99
CA TRP A 29 -13.51 -1.26 16.74
C TRP A 29 -13.30 -1.06 18.24
N VAL A 30 -12.33 -0.23 18.63
CA VAL A 30 -12.08 0.12 20.03
C VAL A 30 -13.28 0.86 20.61
N GLY A 31 -13.85 1.81 19.87
CA GLY A 31 -15.06 2.52 20.29
C GLY A 31 -16.25 1.59 20.52
N ALA A 32 -16.37 0.52 19.73
CA ALA A 32 -17.46 -0.45 19.84
C ALA A 32 -17.24 -1.54 20.89
N THR A 33 -15.99 -1.99 21.10
CA THR A 33 -15.71 -3.22 21.88
C THR A 33 -14.78 -3.02 23.07
N GLY A 34 -14.15 -1.84 23.21
CA GLY A 34 -13.18 -1.55 24.27
C GLY A 34 -11.84 -2.30 24.13
N SER A 35 -11.60 -3.01 23.03
CA SER A 35 -10.38 -3.80 22.83
C SER A 35 -9.90 -3.76 21.38
N VAL A 36 -8.67 -4.21 21.13
CA VAL A 36 -8.09 -4.35 19.78
C VAL A 36 -7.87 -5.83 19.48
N PRO A 37 -8.53 -6.40 18.46
CA PRO A 37 -8.28 -7.78 18.04
C PRO A 37 -6.82 -8.00 17.64
N THR A 38 -6.28 -9.16 17.98
CA THR A 38 -4.88 -9.54 17.65
C THR A 38 -4.60 -9.46 16.14
N LEU A 39 -5.61 -9.66 15.30
CA LEU A 39 -5.53 -9.53 13.84
C LEU A 39 -4.99 -8.15 13.40
N PHE A 40 -5.31 -7.08 14.14
CA PHE A 40 -4.82 -5.74 13.84
C PHE A 40 -3.29 -5.62 13.94
N GLY A 41 -2.63 -6.47 14.74
CA GLY A 41 -1.17 -6.53 14.80
C GLY A 41 -0.52 -6.93 13.47
N THR A 42 -1.22 -7.67 12.62
CA THR A 42 -0.77 -7.97 11.25
C THR A 42 -1.31 -6.96 10.24
N LEU A 43 -2.59 -6.59 10.37
CA LEU A 43 -3.27 -5.72 9.42
C LEU A 43 -2.64 -4.33 9.36
N LEU A 44 -2.28 -3.73 10.51
CA LEU A 44 -1.78 -2.36 10.55
C LEU A 44 -0.42 -2.19 9.83
N PRO A 45 0.62 -3.01 10.09
CA PRO A 45 1.86 -2.92 9.34
C PRO A 45 1.65 -3.15 7.84
N ALA A 46 0.85 -4.15 7.45
CA ALA A 46 0.58 -4.43 6.04
C ALA A 46 -0.15 -3.27 5.35
N ALA A 47 -1.20 -2.74 5.98
CA ALA A 47 -1.99 -1.64 5.44
C ALA A 47 -1.20 -0.32 5.36
N PHE A 48 -0.32 -0.06 6.33
CA PHE A 48 0.60 1.07 6.28
C PHE A 48 1.57 0.94 5.09
N CYS A 49 2.21 -0.23 4.92
CA CYS A 49 3.10 -0.47 3.78
C CYS A 49 2.37 -0.34 2.44
N ALA A 50 1.16 -0.91 2.33
CA ALA A 50 0.34 -0.81 1.13
C ALA A 50 -0.05 0.64 0.81
N GLY A 51 -0.53 1.40 1.81
CA GLY A 51 -0.87 2.81 1.65
C GLY A 51 0.33 3.67 1.27
N ALA A 52 1.50 3.41 1.88
CA ALA A 52 2.75 4.08 1.54
C ALA A 52 3.19 3.77 0.10
N ALA A 53 3.13 2.51 -0.33
CA ALA A 53 3.47 2.09 -1.69
C ALA A 53 2.58 2.80 -2.72
N LEU A 54 1.26 2.74 -2.53
CA LEU A 54 0.27 3.36 -3.42
C LEU A 54 0.41 4.89 -3.45
N ALA A 55 0.77 5.53 -2.34
CA ALA A 55 0.99 6.96 -2.32
C ALA A 55 2.25 7.39 -3.06
N ILE A 56 3.34 6.60 -2.98
CA ILE A 56 4.54 6.83 -3.78
C ILE A 56 4.23 6.61 -5.26
N ALA A 57 3.50 5.55 -5.60
CA ALA A 57 3.05 5.28 -6.97
C ALA A 57 2.21 6.43 -7.53
N ASN A 58 1.23 6.94 -6.78
CA ASN A 58 0.44 8.11 -7.18
C ASN A 58 1.34 9.34 -7.40
N ALA A 59 2.27 9.61 -6.48
CA ALA A 59 3.20 10.73 -6.65
C ALA A 59 4.13 10.57 -7.87
N MET A 60 4.43 9.34 -8.30
CA MET A 60 5.17 9.09 -9.54
C MET A 60 4.33 9.38 -10.78
N VAL A 61 3.01 9.15 -10.75
CA VAL A 61 2.08 9.56 -11.83
C VAL A 61 2.13 11.08 -11.99
N ASP A 62 2.04 11.80 -10.87
CA ASP A 62 1.92 13.26 -10.84
C ASP A 62 3.26 14.01 -10.91
N VAL A 63 4.40 13.33 -11.05
CA VAL A 63 5.73 13.93 -10.83
C VAL A 63 6.04 15.14 -11.74
N GLU A 64 5.61 15.14 -13.00
CA GLU A 64 5.76 16.28 -13.90
C GLU A 64 4.81 17.42 -13.52
N ARG A 65 3.55 17.10 -13.19
CA ARG A 65 2.55 18.08 -12.76
C ARG A 65 2.94 18.78 -11.47
N ASP A 66 3.44 18.02 -10.49
CA ASP A 66 3.93 18.54 -9.22
C ASP A 66 5.13 19.47 -9.42
N ARG A 67 6.03 19.12 -10.35
CA ARG A 67 7.18 19.96 -10.70
C ARG A 67 6.73 21.29 -11.28
N ASP A 68 5.82 21.27 -12.25
CA ASP A 68 5.31 22.47 -12.92
C ASP A 68 4.53 23.37 -11.97
N ALA A 69 3.85 22.77 -10.99
CA ALA A 69 3.11 23.48 -9.95
C ALA A 69 4.00 23.96 -8.78
N GLY A 70 5.29 23.63 -8.75
CA GLY A 70 6.20 23.97 -7.65
C GLY A 70 5.86 23.26 -6.32
N VAL A 71 5.12 22.15 -6.38
CA VAL A 71 4.72 21.37 -5.20
C VAL A 71 5.80 20.34 -4.89
N SER A 72 6.22 20.26 -3.62
CA SER A 72 7.20 19.26 -3.18
C SER A 72 6.51 17.94 -2.87
N SER A 73 6.63 16.93 -3.74
CA SER A 73 6.11 15.58 -3.52
C SER A 73 7.21 14.56 -3.21
N VAL A 74 6.82 13.41 -2.67
CA VAL A 74 7.76 12.32 -2.31
C VAL A 74 8.52 11.80 -3.53
N ALA A 75 7.87 11.80 -4.71
CA ALA A 75 8.51 11.39 -5.96
C ALA A 75 9.58 12.37 -6.43
N LEU A 76 9.36 13.67 -6.23
CA LEU A 76 10.36 14.70 -6.54
C LEU A 76 11.56 14.65 -5.60
N ILE A 77 11.34 14.44 -4.29
CA ILE A 77 12.44 14.37 -3.32
C ILE A 77 13.28 13.11 -3.50
N LEU A 78 12.64 11.94 -3.63
CA LEU A 78 13.35 10.68 -3.79
C LEU A 78 13.99 10.56 -5.18
N GLY A 79 13.32 11.12 -6.19
CA GLY A 79 13.66 10.96 -7.60
C GLY A 79 13.20 9.59 -8.16
N PRO A 80 13.12 9.46 -9.49
CA PRO A 80 12.41 8.35 -10.15
C PRO A 80 12.89 6.96 -9.71
N ARG A 81 14.21 6.74 -9.70
CA ARG A 81 14.80 5.44 -9.37
C ARG A 81 14.55 5.03 -7.92
N ARG A 82 14.66 5.97 -6.97
CA ARG A 82 14.48 5.64 -5.55
C ARG A 82 13.00 5.47 -5.23
N SER A 83 12.12 6.29 -5.79
CA SER A 83 10.66 6.07 -5.68
C SER A 83 10.27 4.70 -6.20
N TRP A 84 10.82 4.30 -7.35
CA TRP A 84 10.59 2.97 -7.89
C TRP A 84 11.08 1.86 -6.95
N TRP A 85 12.27 1.95 -6.38
CA TRP A 85 12.73 0.92 -5.44
C TRP A 85 11.95 0.89 -4.13
N VAL A 86 11.61 2.06 -3.57
CA VAL A 86 10.90 2.14 -2.29
C VAL A 86 9.49 1.58 -2.41
N HIS A 87 8.71 1.95 -3.45
CA HIS A 87 7.36 1.39 -3.59
C HIS A 87 7.38 -0.13 -3.86
N LEU A 88 8.34 -0.64 -4.65
CA LEU A 88 8.51 -2.08 -4.84
C LEU A 88 8.80 -2.81 -3.52
N VAL A 89 9.73 -2.29 -2.72
CA VAL A 89 10.08 -2.90 -1.42
C VAL A 89 8.89 -2.90 -0.48
N LEU A 90 8.10 -1.82 -0.47
CA LEU A 90 6.89 -1.73 0.34
C LEU A 90 5.85 -2.78 -0.11
N HIS A 91 5.59 -2.94 -1.41
CA HIS A 91 4.70 -4.00 -1.93
C HIS A 91 5.21 -5.40 -1.58
N ALA A 92 6.51 -5.64 -1.71
CA ALA A 92 7.12 -6.91 -1.31
C ALA A 92 6.94 -7.18 0.19
N ALA A 93 7.04 -6.15 1.04
CA ALA A 93 6.77 -6.26 2.47
C ALA A 93 5.30 -6.63 2.74
N VAL A 94 4.34 -6.06 2.02
CA VAL A 94 2.92 -6.44 2.14
C VAL A 94 2.74 -7.93 1.82
N GLY A 95 3.29 -8.40 0.70
CA GLY A 95 3.22 -9.81 0.32
C GLY A 95 3.87 -10.74 1.33
N ALA A 96 5.02 -10.34 1.90
CA ALA A 96 5.72 -11.09 2.94
C ALA A 96 4.92 -11.17 4.24
N ILE A 97 4.36 -10.05 4.72
CA ILE A 97 3.52 -10.00 5.92
C ILE A 97 2.27 -10.86 5.73
N ALA A 98 1.58 -10.72 4.59
CA ALA A 98 0.39 -11.51 4.28
C ALA A 98 0.71 -13.02 4.26
N SER A 99 1.77 -13.43 3.57
CA SER A 99 2.15 -14.84 3.46
C SER A 99 2.59 -15.42 4.81
N ALA A 100 3.51 -14.74 5.50
CA ALA A 100 4.04 -15.21 6.79
C ALA A 100 2.93 -15.33 7.84
N SER A 101 1.98 -14.40 7.85
CA SER A 101 0.89 -14.41 8.82
C SER A 101 -0.15 -15.51 8.56
N LEU A 102 -0.39 -15.89 7.31
CA LEU A 102 -1.25 -17.03 6.97
C LEU A 102 -0.56 -18.36 7.33
N LEU A 103 0.74 -18.48 7.00
CA LEU A 103 1.54 -19.66 7.37
C LEU A 103 1.62 -19.85 8.90
N ALA A 104 1.79 -18.76 9.65
CA ALA A 104 1.80 -18.79 11.12
C ALA A 104 0.46 -19.24 11.72
N ARG A 105 -0.64 -19.13 10.97
CA ARG A 105 -1.98 -19.63 11.35
C ARG A 105 -2.25 -21.05 10.83
N GLY A 106 -1.26 -21.72 10.25
CA GLY A 106 -1.40 -23.09 9.75
C GLY A 106 -2.12 -23.22 8.42
N VAL A 107 -2.31 -22.14 7.67
CA VAL A 107 -2.88 -22.21 6.32
C VAL A 107 -1.92 -23.00 5.42
N PRO A 108 -2.38 -24.03 4.67
CA PRO A 108 -1.51 -24.84 3.83
C PRO A 108 -0.74 -24.02 2.80
N HIS A 109 0.55 -24.34 2.58
CA HIS A 109 1.43 -23.61 1.66
C HIS A 109 0.85 -23.43 0.26
N ALA A 110 0.19 -24.46 -0.29
CA ALA A 110 -0.46 -24.39 -1.61
C ALA A 110 -1.59 -23.35 -1.64
N VAL A 111 -2.38 -23.25 -0.56
CA VAL A 111 -3.47 -22.27 -0.44
C VAL A 111 -2.91 -20.87 -0.32
N VAL A 112 -1.85 -20.67 0.48
CA VAL A 112 -1.15 -19.37 0.57
C VAL A 112 -0.61 -18.96 -0.79
N LEU A 113 0.07 -19.89 -1.50
CA LEU A 113 0.62 -19.61 -2.83
C LEU A 113 -0.46 -19.17 -3.81
N VAL A 114 -1.58 -19.90 -3.90
CA VAL A 114 -2.70 -19.55 -4.79
C VAL A 114 -3.34 -18.22 -4.38
N GLY A 115 -3.54 -17.99 -3.08
CA GLY A 115 -4.16 -16.77 -2.56
C GLY A 115 -3.32 -15.51 -2.76
N VAL A 116 -1.99 -15.65 -2.86
CA VAL A 116 -1.05 -14.51 -3.03
C VAL A 116 -0.60 -14.33 -4.47
N ALA A 117 -0.43 -15.40 -5.25
CA ALA A 117 0.17 -15.33 -6.58
C ALA A 117 -0.62 -14.48 -7.56
N GLY A 118 -1.95 -14.63 -7.63
CA GLY A 118 -2.81 -13.82 -8.50
C GLY A 118 -2.67 -12.32 -8.22
N PRO A 119 -2.95 -11.87 -6.98
CA PRO A 119 -2.72 -10.48 -6.57
C PRO A 119 -1.29 -9.99 -6.83
N ALA A 120 -0.28 -10.81 -6.55
CA ALA A 120 1.13 -10.45 -6.76
C ALA A 120 1.48 -10.22 -8.23
N VAL A 121 0.87 -10.97 -9.15
CA VAL A 121 1.03 -10.73 -10.60
C VAL A 121 0.42 -9.38 -11.00
N VAL A 122 -0.77 -9.05 -10.49
CA VAL A 122 -1.42 -7.76 -10.78
C VAL A 122 -0.60 -6.59 -10.23
N VAL A 123 -0.14 -6.69 -8.98
CA VAL A 123 0.76 -5.69 -8.37
C VAL A 123 2.07 -5.59 -9.15
N GLY A 124 2.68 -6.72 -9.52
CA GLY A 124 3.94 -6.76 -10.28
C GLY A 124 3.82 -6.09 -11.66
N ALA A 125 2.69 -6.27 -12.35
CA ALA A 125 2.41 -5.56 -13.59
C ALA A 125 2.30 -4.04 -13.36
N GLY A 126 1.63 -3.64 -12.27
CA GLY A 126 1.54 -2.24 -11.87
C GLY A 126 2.89 -1.60 -11.58
N VAL A 127 3.71 -2.26 -10.76
CA VAL A 127 5.09 -1.85 -10.42
C VAL A 127 5.97 -1.73 -11.66
N ALA A 128 5.82 -2.64 -12.64
CA ALA A 128 6.56 -2.55 -13.89
C ALA A 128 6.17 -1.30 -14.70
N LEU A 129 4.87 -0.97 -14.75
CA LEU A 129 4.36 0.22 -15.41
C LEU A 129 4.71 1.52 -14.66
N ALA A 130 4.91 1.47 -13.34
CA ALA A 130 5.33 2.62 -12.55
C ALA A 130 6.71 3.17 -12.99
N GLY A 131 7.56 2.34 -13.62
CA GLY A 131 8.84 2.76 -14.21
C GLY A 131 8.73 3.37 -15.61
N ALA A 132 7.54 3.42 -16.20
CA ALA A 132 7.33 3.94 -17.55
C ALA A 132 7.58 5.45 -17.64
N ARG A 133 7.97 5.91 -18.84
CA ARG A 133 8.23 7.34 -19.09
C ARG A 133 6.96 8.18 -19.18
N ALA A 134 5.88 7.63 -19.71
CA ALA A 134 4.63 8.35 -19.92
C ALA A 134 3.71 8.23 -18.69
N ALA A 135 3.08 9.34 -18.30
CA ALA A 135 2.20 9.42 -17.14
C ALA A 135 1.03 8.44 -17.22
N ASP A 136 0.36 8.32 -18.38
CA ASP A 136 -0.77 7.40 -18.59
C ASP A 136 -0.44 5.93 -18.27
N HIS A 137 0.81 5.52 -18.51
CA HIS A 137 1.24 4.17 -18.18
C HIS A 137 1.44 4.01 -16.67
N ARG A 138 2.01 5.03 -16.01
CA ARG A 138 2.15 5.03 -14.55
C ARG A 138 0.78 5.04 -13.86
N GLU A 139 -0.19 5.78 -14.41
CA GLU A 139 -1.57 5.83 -13.91
C GLU A 139 -2.23 4.46 -13.96
N ARG A 140 -2.19 3.78 -15.12
CA ARG A 140 -2.64 2.39 -15.25
C ARG A 140 -1.88 1.45 -14.31
N GLY A 141 -0.59 1.71 -14.12
CA GLY A 141 0.23 0.96 -13.17
C GLY A 141 -0.30 1.07 -11.74
N TRP A 142 -0.59 2.30 -11.30
CA TRP A 142 -1.18 2.58 -9.99
C TRP A 142 -2.57 1.93 -9.82
N GLU A 143 -3.42 1.98 -10.86
CA GLU A 143 -4.73 1.30 -10.83
C GLU A 143 -4.59 -0.21 -10.62
N LEU A 144 -3.65 -0.85 -11.34
CA LEU A 144 -3.35 -2.27 -11.16
C LEU A 144 -2.83 -2.56 -9.75
N GLU A 145 -1.91 -1.75 -9.22
CA GLU A 145 -1.43 -1.89 -7.85
C GLU A 145 -2.59 -1.81 -6.83
N ALA A 146 -3.50 -0.85 -7.00
CA ALA A 146 -4.65 -0.68 -6.12
C ALA A 146 -5.59 -1.89 -6.16
N VAL A 147 -5.91 -2.39 -7.35
CA VAL A 147 -6.72 -3.61 -7.54
C VAL A 147 -6.03 -4.83 -6.96
N GLY A 148 -4.74 -5.01 -7.25
CA GLY A 148 -3.94 -6.12 -6.74
C GLY A 148 -3.88 -6.14 -5.22
N ILE A 149 -3.64 -4.99 -4.58
CA ILE A 149 -3.66 -4.87 -3.12
C ILE A 149 -5.05 -5.14 -2.54
N ALA A 150 -6.13 -4.66 -3.18
CA ALA A 150 -7.49 -4.95 -2.73
C ALA A 150 -7.80 -6.45 -2.79
N LEU A 151 -7.43 -7.12 -3.89
CA LEU A 151 -7.57 -8.58 -4.04
C LEU A 151 -6.77 -9.33 -2.97
N LEU A 152 -5.53 -8.93 -2.72
CA LEU A 152 -4.69 -9.52 -1.66
C LEU A 152 -5.32 -9.34 -0.28
N ALA A 153 -5.80 -8.13 0.04
CA ALA A 153 -6.41 -7.83 1.33
C ALA A 153 -7.68 -8.66 1.57
N VAL A 154 -8.57 -8.76 0.57
CA VAL A 154 -9.79 -9.58 0.66
C VAL A 154 -9.44 -11.05 0.79
N GLY A 155 -8.53 -11.57 -0.04
CA GLY A 155 -8.09 -12.97 0.01
C GLY A 155 -7.45 -13.31 1.36
N TRP A 156 -6.58 -12.43 1.87
CA TRP A 156 -5.95 -12.58 3.17
C TRP A 156 -6.98 -12.59 4.30
N LEU A 157 -7.95 -11.66 4.32
CA LEU A 157 -9.01 -11.62 5.34
C LEU A 157 -9.86 -12.90 5.33
N LEU A 158 -10.23 -13.39 4.14
CA LEU A 158 -11.03 -14.61 4.00
C LEU A 158 -10.30 -15.86 4.51
N LEU A 159 -8.99 -15.95 4.28
CA LEU A 159 -8.17 -17.06 4.76
C LEU A 159 -7.87 -16.92 6.25
N ALA A 160 -7.52 -15.72 6.72
CA ALA A 160 -7.20 -15.45 8.12
C ALA A 160 -8.40 -15.59 9.05
N ALA A 161 -9.63 -15.36 8.56
CA ALA A 161 -10.85 -15.56 9.34
C ALA A 161 -11.26 -17.04 9.50
N ARG A 162 -10.66 -17.95 8.73
CA ARG A 162 -10.98 -19.39 8.70
C ARG A 162 -9.90 -20.28 9.34
N ALA A 163 -8.77 -19.68 9.73
CA ALA A 163 -7.60 -20.36 10.28
C ALA A 163 -7.55 -20.13 11.80
#